data_AF-A0A0A0D7C7-F1
#
_entry.id   AF-A0A0A0D7C7-F1
#
_cell.length_a   1.000
_cell.length_b   1.000
_cell.length_c   1.000
_cell.angle_alpha   90.00
_cell.angle_beta   90.00
_cell.angle_gamma   90.00
#
_symmetry.space_group_name_H-M   'P 1'
#
loop_
_entity.id
_entity.type
_entity.pdbx_description
1 polymer ?
#
loop_
_entity_poly.entity_id
_entity_poly.type
_entity_poly.pdbx_seq_one_letter_code
_entity_poly.pdbx_strand_id
1 'polypeptide(L)' 'MATITVSLPDAMKAWVERQADGNRYGNVSNYIRDLIRKDQERMEAIAALQTAITRGVESGPPEPFDVAALKHRMHRQHEV' A
#
# COMPACT_ATOMS: atom_id res chain seq x y z
N MET A 1 6.09 -12.25 23.64
CA MET A 1 6.62 -11.56 22.45
C MET A 1 7.65 -12.47 21.80
N ALA A 2 7.63 -12.60 20.48
CA ALA A 2 8.72 -13.27 19.76
C ALA A 2 9.90 -12.29 19.60
N THR A 3 11.12 -12.78 19.81
CA THR A 3 12.35 -12.00 19.62
C THR A 3 13.02 -12.45 18.33
N ILE A 4 13.37 -11.48 17.49
CA ILE A 4 14.13 -11.70 16.27
C ILE A 4 15.43 -10.91 16.40
N THR A 5 16.57 -11.58 16.18
CA THR A 5 17.89 -10.94 16.16
C THR A 5 18.29 -10.73 14.71
N VAL A 6 18.71 -9.51 14.38
CA VAL A 6 19.14 -9.13 13.02
C VAL A 6 20.52 -8.50 13.10
N SER A 7 21.46 -9.01 12.31
CA SER A 7 22.78 -8.40 12.15
C SER A 7 22.74 -7.38 11.02
N LEU A 8 23.18 -6.16 11.29
CA LEU A 8 23.22 -5.05 10.34
C LEU A 8 24.65 -4.52 10.23
N PRO A 9 25.10 -4.08 9.04
CA PRO A 9 26.32 -3.29 8.91
C PRO A 9 26.24 -2.00 9.73
N ASP A 10 27.38 -1.51 10.21
CA ASP A 10 27.45 -0.33 11.09
C ASP A 10 26.72 0.90 10.52
N ALA A 11 26.85 1.13 9.21
CA ALA A 11 26.17 2.23 8.54
C ALA A 11 24.63 2.12 8.62
N MET A 12 24.09 0.91 8.51
CA MET A 12 22.65 0.66 8.63
C MET A 12 22.19 0.77 10.09
N LYS A 13 22.97 0.23 11.04
CA LYS A 13 22.69 0.37 12.47
C LYS A 13 22.59 1.85 12.86
N ALA A 14 23.58 2.66 12.49
CA ALA A 14 23.58 4.09 12.78
C ALA A 14 22.41 4.83 12.12
N TRP A 15 22.00 4.41 10.92
CA TRP A 15 20.83 4.98 10.27
C TRP A 15 19.53 4.65 11.03
N VAL A 16 19.35 3.38 11.42
CA VAL A 16 18.18 2.92 12.16
C VAL A 16 18.10 3.57 13.55
N GLU A 17 19.22 3.73 14.24
CA GLU A 17 19.31 4.44 15.52
C GLU A 17 18.86 5.90 15.38
N ARG A 18 19.31 6.62 14.34
CA ARG A 18 18.83 7.99 14.08
C ARG A 18 17.33 8.08 13.81
N GLN A 19 16.75 7.08 13.13
CA GLN A 19 15.30 7.04 12.92
C GLN A 19 14.54 6.80 14.22
N ALA A 20 15.11 5.97 15.10
CA ALA A 20 14.54 5.65 16.40
C ALA A 20 14.64 6.80 17.43
N ASP A 21 15.75 7.54 17.41
CA ASP A 21 16.04 8.69 18.29
C ASP A 21 15.18 9.92 17.99
N GLY A 22 14.53 9.97 16.83
CA GLY A 22 13.47 10.94 16.58
C GLY A 22 12.33 10.77 17.59
N ASN A 23 11.55 11.81 17.83
CA ASN A 23 10.44 11.85 18.80
C ASN A 23 9.28 10.85 18.54
N ARG A 24 9.45 9.91 17.60
CA ARG A 24 8.39 9.05 17.05
C ARG A 24 8.42 7.60 17.53
N TYR A 25 9.60 7.01 17.74
CA TYR A 25 9.68 5.55 17.99
C TYR A 25 10.29 5.19 19.35
N GLY A 26 11.19 6.01 19.89
CA GLY A 26 11.80 5.84 21.22
C GLY A 26 12.77 4.66 21.34
N ASN A 27 12.72 3.68 20.44
CA ASN A 27 13.72 2.64 20.26
C ASN A 27 13.67 2.02 18.85
N VAL A 28 14.73 1.29 18.52
CA VAL A 28 14.92 0.61 17.23
C VAL A 28 13.86 -0.46 16.97
N SER A 29 13.47 -1.23 18.00
CA SER A 29 12.47 -2.30 17.84
C SER A 29 11.09 -1.78 17.42
N ASN A 30 10.71 -0.60 17.91
CA ASN A 30 9.47 0.08 17.54
C ASN A 30 9.52 0.59 16.11
N TYR A 31 10.67 1.15 15.71
CA TYR A 31 10.89 1.55 14.33
C TYR A 31 10.80 0.36 13.36
N ILE A 32 11.48 -0.75 13.66
CA ILE A 32 11.43 -1.97 12.85
C ILE A 32 10.02 -2.53 12.77
N ARG A 33 9.27 -2.56 13.88
CA ARG A 33 7.87 -3.03 13.88
C ARG A 33 6.99 -2.17 12.98
N ASP A 34 7.17 -0.86 13.00
CA ASP A 34 6.43 0.05 12.13
C ASP A 34 6.80 -0.13 10.65
N LEU A 35 8.08 -0.35 10.35
CA LEU A 35 8.52 -0.69 8.99
C LEU A 35 7.89 -1.98 8.47
N ILE A 36 7.84 -3.02 9.30
CA ILE A 36 7.20 -4.30 8.92
C ILE A 36 5.71 -4.08 8.64
N ARG A 37 5.02 -3.28 9.45
CA ARG A 37 3.60 -2.97 9.23
C ARG A 37 3.39 -2.20 7.92
N LYS A 38 4.21 -1.19 7.64
CA LYS A 38 4.15 -0.44 6.37
C LYS A 38 4.45 -1.33 5.16
N ASP A 39 5.36 -2.28 5.32
CA ASP A 39 5.67 -3.26 4.27
C ASP A 39 4.47 -4.16 3.99
N GLN A 40 3.83 -4.69 5.05
CA GLN A 40 2.58 -5.46 4.93
C GLN A 40 1.47 -4.66 4.25
N GLU A 41 1.19 -3.43 4.72
CA GLU A 41 0.19 -2.55 4.13
C GLU A 41 0.46 -2.27 2.64
N ARG A 42 1.74 -2.06 2.27
CA ARG A 42 2.15 -1.88 0.88
C ARG A 42 1.93 -3.14 0.05
N MET A 43 2.29 -4.32 0.58
CA MET A 43 2.09 -5.59 -0.11
C MET A 43 0.60 -5.87 -0.35
N GLU A 44 -0.24 -5.61 0.64
CA GLU A 44 -1.70 -5.73 0.53
C GLU A 44 -2.27 -4.77 -0.52
N ALA A 45 -1.84 -3.51 -0.52
CA ALA A 45 -2.28 -2.53 -1.52
C ALA A 45 -1.88 -2.94 -2.95
N ILE A 46 -0.67 -3.47 -3.13
CA ILE A 46 -0.21 -3.98 -4.44
C ILE A 46 -1.05 -5.19 -4.86
N ALA A 47 -1.30 -6.14 -3.96
CA ALA A 47 -2.10 -7.31 -4.25
C ALA A 47 -3.56 -6.94 -4.64
N ALA A 48 -4.14 -5.96 -3.94
CA ALA A 48 -5.47 -5.44 -4.27
C ALA A 48 -5.50 -4.78 -5.66
N LEU A 49 -4.49 -3.95 -5.97
CA LEU A 49 -4.35 -3.33 -7.29
C LEU A 49 -4.19 -4.37 -8.40
N GLN A 50 -3.32 -5.36 -8.21
CA GLN A 50 -3.11 -6.45 -9.17
C GLN A 50 -4.41 -7.22 -9.41
N THR A 51 -5.14 -7.54 -8.34
CA THR A 51 -6.44 -8.20 -8.44
C THR A 51 -7.44 -7.37 -9.24
N ALA A 52 -7.51 -6.06 -9.01
CA ALA A 52 -8.40 -5.16 -9.74
C ALA A 52 -8.02 -5.08 -11.23
N ILE A 53 -6.72 -5.03 -11.54
CA ILE A 53 -6.22 -5.04 -12.92
C ILE A 53 -6.58 -6.36 -13.60
N THR A 54 -6.32 -7.51 -12.97
CA THR A 54 -6.68 -8.82 -13.51
C THR A 54 -8.16 -8.90 -13.83
N ARG A 55 -9.03 -8.46 -12.90
CA ARG A 55 -10.48 -8.39 -13.14
C ARG A 55 -10.84 -7.52 -14.33
N GLY A 56 -10.17 -6.38 -14.51
CA GLY A 56 -10.37 -5.50 -15.67
C GLY A 56 -9.93 -6.16 -16.98
N VAL A 57 -8.79 -6.83 -17.00
CA VAL A 57 -8.30 -7.57 -18.18
C VAL A 57 -9.23 -8.72 -18.55
N GLU A 58 -9.76 -9.42 -17.55
CA GLU A 58 -10.70 -10.53 -17.73
C GLU A 58 -12.15 -10.07 -18.01
N SER A 59 -12.44 -8.77 -17.87
CA SER A 59 -13.80 -8.23 -18.07
C SER A 59 -14.28 -8.19 -19.53
N GLY A 60 -13.42 -8.60 -20.46
CA GLY A 60 -13.71 -8.64 -21.89
C GLY A 60 -12.92 -7.62 -22.70
N PRO A 61 -13.19 -7.53 -24.01
CA PRO A 61 -12.47 -6.61 -24.89
C PRO A 61 -12.78 -5.14 -24.54
N PRO A 62 -11.78 -4.25 -24.60
CA PRO A 62 -11.99 -2.84 -24.35
C PRO A 62 -12.87 -2.21 -25.44
N GLU A 63 -13.79 -1.34 -25.02
CA GLU A 63 -14.67 -0.58 -25.90
C GLU A 63 -14.31 0.92 -25.89
N PRO A 64 -14.61 1.67 -26.97
CA PRO A 64 -14.46 3.13 -26.96
C PRO A 64 -15.26 3.79 -25.82
N PHE A 65 -14.62 4.70 -25.09
CA PHE A 65 -15.21 5.32 -23.90
C PHE A 65 -15.68 6.75 -24.16
N ASP A 66 -16.98 7.00 -23.98
CA ASP A 66 -17.59 8.34 -24.03
C ASP A 66 -18.09 8.76 -22.64
N VAL A 67 -17.43 9.78 -22.09
CA VAL A 67 -17.73 10.34 -20.76
C VAL A 67 -19.10 11.02 -20.72
N ALA A 68 -19.52 11.69 -21.80
CA ALA A 68 -20.82 12.37 -21.85
C ALA A 68 -21.94 11.33 -21.85
N ALA A 69 -21.82 10.29 -22.68
CA ALA A 69 -22.79 9.19 -22.71
C ALA A 69 -22.89 8.47 -21.37
N LEU A 70 -21.76 8.24 -20.69
CA LEU A 70 -21.73 7.65 -19.35
C LEU A 70 -22.51 8.52 -18.34
N LYS A 71 -22.25 9.83 -18.29
CA LYS A 71 -22.91 10.74 -17.35
C LYS A 71 -24.43 10.80 -17.56
N HIS A 72 -24.89 10.86 -18.82
CA HIS A 72 -26.32 10.83 -19.15
C HIS A 72 -26.96 9.49 -18.75
N ARG A 73 -26.25 8.37 -18.89
CA ARG A 73 -26.71 7.06 -18.42
C ARG A 73 -26.83 7.01 -16.90
N MET A 74 -25.82 7.52 -16.17
CA MET A 74 -25.84 7.53 -14.71
C MET A 74 -26.93 8.43 -14.13
N HIS A 75 -27.19 9.61 -14.70
CA HIS A 75 -28.30 10.47 -14.26
C HIS A 75 -29.64 9.78 -14.47
N ARG A 76 -29.90 9.21 -15.65
CA ARG A 76 -31.16 8.48 -15.91
C ARG A 76 -31.37 7.24 -15.03
N GLN A 77 -30.29 6.62 -14.56
CA GLN A 77 -30.35 5.42 -13.72
C GLN A 77 -30.53 5.76 -12.22
N HIS A 78 -30.18 6.97 -11.79
CA HIS A 78 -30.17 7.39 -10.39
C HIS A 78 -31.02 8.63 -10.09
N GLU A 79 -31.78 9.15 -11.06
CA GLU A 79 -32.88 10.09 -10.81
C GLU A 79 -34.01 9.35 -10.09
N VAL A 80 -34.24 9.75 -8.83
CA VAL A 80 -35.43 9.44 -8.03
C VAL A 80 -36.47 10.52 -8.27
#